data_AF-A0A2H5E2D1-F1
#
_entry.id   AF-A0A2H5E2D1-F1
#
_cell.length_a   1.000
_cell.length_b   1.000
_cell.length_c   1.000
_cell.angle_alpha   90.00
_cell.angle_beta   90.00
_cell.angle_gamma   90.00
#
_symmetry.space_group_name_H-M   'P 1'
#
loop_
_entity.id
_entity.type
_entity.pdbx_description
1 polymer ?
#
loop_
_entity_poly.entity_id
_entity_poly.type
_entity_poly.pdbx_seq_one_letter_code
_entity_poly.pdbx_strand_id
1 'polypeptide(L)'
;MLLNEQLASRNKAKLAVRLANSADDIRRAQKLRFEVFAGEMGAELASAELGIDRDEYDELCDHLIVEDHNTGMVVGTYRMLPPAAARRAESLYSEHEFDLSRLSHLRDSLIEVGRSCVHRDFRSGAVIALLWSGLADYVQQQGGAYLAGCASVSLTDGGHQAVSLYRQLEGQYLAPAEWRVFPHLPLPLDRVADDTAPVPLPPLIKGYLRAGAHVCGEPAWDPDFNCADFFMLLPMSRLSARYNKHFVG
;
A
#
# COMPACT_ATOMS: atom_id res chain seq x y z
N MET A 1 -3.40 20.97 46.46
CA MET A 1 -3.78 19.56 46.27
C MET A 1 -4.55 19.48 44.97
N LEU A 2 -4.15 18.59 44.05
CA LEU A 2 -4.69 18.35 42.70
C LEU A 2 -4.15 19.26 41.58
N LEU A 3 -2.96 18.94 41.05
CA LEU A 3 -2.65 18.99 39.62
C LEU A 3 -1.35 18.24 39.30
N ASN A 4 -1.20 17.01 39.82
CA ASN A 4 0.04 16.22 39.67
C ASN A 4 -0.20 14.80 39.11
N GLU A 5 -1.30 14.59 38.38
CA GLU A 5 -1.58 13.32 37.72
C GLU A 5 -2.02 13.61 36.28
N GLN A 6 -1.46 12.88 35.31
CA GLN A 6 -1.74 12.89 33.85
C GLN A 6 -0.78 13.66 32.92
N LEU A 7 0.49 13.81 33.29
CA LEU A 7 1.57 13.71 32.29
C LEU A 7 2.37 12.45 32.57
N ALA A 8 1.70 11.30 32.45
CA ALA A 8 2.42 10.06 32.23
C ALA A 8 3.22 10.27 30.94
N SER A 9 4.55 10.34 31.06
CA SER A 9 5.44 10.29 29.92
C SER A 9 5.01 9.10 29.08
N ARG A 10 4.44 9.35 27.91
CA ARG A 10 4.04 8.30 26.98
C ARG A 10 5.34 7.56 26.66
N ASN A 11 5.56 6.39 27.29
CA ASN A 11 6.77 5.61 27.11
C ASN A 11 6.98 5.44 25.61
N LYS A 12 8.18 5.74 25.12
CA LYS A 12 8.48 5.67 23.68
C LYS A 12 8.07 4.29 23.18
N ALA A 13 7.17 4.24 22.19
CA ALA A 13 6.64 2.99 21.67
C ALA A 13 7.78 2.02 21.29
N LYS A 14 7.65 0.76 21.68
CA LYS A 14 8.66 -0.26 21.39
C LYS A 14 8.18 -1.04 20.17
N LEU A 15 8.43 -0.44 19.01
CA LEU A 15 7.97 -0.95 17.72
C LEU A 15 8.86 -2.07 17.20
N ALA A 16 8.27 -3.14 16.68
CA ALA A 16 8.97 -4.18 15.95
C ALA A 16 8.16 -4.62 14.72
N VAL A 17 8.86 -5.00 13.65
CA VAL A 17 8.25 -5.57 12.44
C VAL A 17 8.48 -7.08 12.40
N ARG A 18 7.48 -7.83 11.95
CA ARG A 18 7.57 -9.28 11.70
C ARG A 18 6.47 -9.74 10.76
N LEU A 19 6.63 -10.95 10.22
CA LEU A 19 5.51 -11.65 9.59
C LEU A 19 4.52 -12.15 10.67
N ALA A 20 3.23 -12.08 10.35
CA ALA A 20 2.18 -12.77 11.06
C ALA A 20 2.42 -14.29 10.96
N ASN A 21 2.28 -15.01 12.06
CA ASN A 21 2.54 -16.45 12.13
C ASN A 21 1.37 -17.25 12.70
N SER A 22 0.24 -16.59 12.95
CA SER A 22 -0.96 -17.18 13.51
C SER A 22 -2.22 -16.51 12.96
N ALA A 23 -3.35 -17.21 13.06
CA ALA A 23 -4.65 -16.64 12.69
C ALA A 23 -5.02 -15.40 13.55
N ASP A 24 -4.53 -15.33 14.80
CA ASP A 24 -4.74 -14.16 15.66
C ASP A 24 -3.95 -12.94 15.14
N ASP A 25 -2.70 -13.12 14.74
CA ASP A 25 -1.91 -12.05 14.12
C ASP A 25 -2.61 -11.47 12.89
N ILE A 26 -3.08 -12.36 12.01
CA ILE A 26 -3.82 -11.97 10.81
C ILE A 26 -5.05 -11.17 11.25
N ARG A 27 -5.89 -11.72 12.13
CA ARG A 27 -7.10 -11.03 12.61
C ARG A 27 -6.82 -9.65 13.20
N ARG A 28 -5.71 -9.48 13.93
CA ARG A 28 -5.28 -8.16 14.44
C ARG A 28 -4.92 -7.18 13.32
N ALA A 29 -4.26 -7.65 12.26
CA ALA A 29 -4.03 -6.84 11.06
C ALA A 29 -5.34 -6.50 10.33
N GLN A 30 -6.25 -7.46 10.18
CA GLN A 30 -7.58 -7.24 9.56
C GLN A 30 -8.40 -6.19 10.31
N LYS A 31 -8.32 -6.20 11.64
CA LYS A 31 -8.96 -5.19 12.49
C LYS A 31 -8.35 -3.80 12.29
N LEU A 32 -7.02 -3.68 12.26
CA LEU A 32 -6.36 -2.41 11.97
C LEU A 32 -6.80 -1.87 10.59
N ARG A 33 -6.84 -2.73 9.58
CA ARG A 33 -7.31 -2.37 8.24
C ARG A 33 -8.75 -1.86 8.26
N PHE A 34 -9.65 -2.53 8.97
CA PHE A 34 -11.03 -2.07 9.14
C PHE A 34 -11.11 -0.69 9.79
N GLU A 35 -10.39 -0.48 10.90
CA GLU A 35 -10.37 0.79 11.62
C GLU A 35 -9.89 1.94 10.73
N VAL A 36 -8.90 1.70 9.86
CA VAL A 36 -8.38 2.72 8.94
C VAL A 36 -9.27 2.88 7.71
N PHE A 37 -9.57 1.81 6.99
CA PHE A 37 -10.26 1.89 5.70
C PHE A 37 -11.75 2.23 5.86
N ALA A 38 -12.51 1.46 6.64
CA ALA A 38 -13.91 1.78 6.88
C ALA A 38 -14.06 2.93 7.88
N GLY A 39 -13.29 2.90 8.98
CA GLY A 39 -13.46 3.86 10.07
C GLY A 39 -12.97 5.28 9.76
N GLU A 40 -11.79 5.43 9.17
CA GLU A 40 -11.21 6.75 8.87
C GLU A 40 -11.45 7.20 7.43
N MET A 41 -11.36 6.29 6.46
CA MET A 41 -11.46 6.62 5.03
C MET A 41 -12.89 6.49 4.49
N GLY A 42 -13.79 5.83 5.22
CA GLY A 42 -15.18 5.64 4.81
C GLY A 42 -15.38 4.60 3.70
N ALA A 43 -14.42 3.68 3.52
CA ALA A 43 -14.52 2.61 2.53
C ALA A 43 -15.65 1.64 2.86
N GLU A 44 -16.37 1.19 1.84
CA GLU A 44 -17.38 0.14 1.93
C GLU A 44 -16.71 -1.23 1.83
N LEU A 45 -16.61 -1.93 2.95
CA LEU A 45 -15.97 -3.25 3.01
C LEU A 45 -17.02 -4.36 3.02
N ALA A 46 -16.84 -5.37 2.16
CA ALA A 46 -17.73 -6.54 2.09
C ALA A 46 -17.83 -7.32 3.40
N SER A 47 -16.81 -7.25 4.25
CA SER A 47 -16.76 -7.92 5.56
C SER A 47 -17.07 -7.00 6.74
N ALA A 48 -17.67 -5.83 6.50
CA ALA A 48 -17.83 -4.78 7.51
C ALA A 48 -18.62 -5.23 8.75
N GLU A 49 -19.60 -6.13 8.59
CA GLU A 49 -20.38 -6.68 9.70
C GLU A 49 -19.55 -7.50 10.69
N LEU A 50 -18.38 -7.98 10.27
CA LEU A 50 -17.44 -8.71 11.10
C LEU A 50 -16.50 -7.79 11.89
N GLY A 51 -16.52 -6.48 11.63
CA GLY A 51 -15.61 -5.49 12.22
C GLY A 51 -14.15 -5.69 11.84
N ILE A 52 -13.90 -6.31 10.68
CA ILE A 52 -12.58 -6.59 10.11
C ILE A 52 -12.63 -6.38 8.59
N ASP A 53 -11.50 -6.05 7.98
CA ASP A 53 -11.30 -6.06 6.53
C ASP A 53 -10.77 -7.44 6.15
N ARG A 54 -11.55 -8.27 5.45
CA ARG A 54 -11.16 -9.63 5.02
C ARG A 54 -11.68 -9.92 3.62
N ASP A 55 -10.83 -10.51 2.79
CA ASP A 55 -11.19 -11.05 1.48
C ASP A 55 -10.55 -12.44 1.26
N GLU A 56 -10.79 -13.05 0.10
CA GLU A 56 -10.27 -14.36 -0.30
C GLU A 56 -8.74 -14.41 -0.44
N TYR A 57 -8.08 -13.26 -0.66
CA TYR A 57 -6.62 -13.20 -0.82
C TYR A 57 -5.88 -13.34 0.50
N ASP A 58 -6.52 -13.07 1.63
CA ASP A 58 -5.89 -13.13 2.95
C ASP A 58 -5.34 -14.54 3.30
N GLU A 59 -5.93 -15.60 2.73
CA GLU A 59 -5.48 -16.99 2.93
C GLU A 59 -4.28 -17.36 2.04
N LEU A 60 -4.07 -16.62 0.95
CA LEU A 60 -2.96 -16.81 0.02
C LEU A 60 -1.76 -15.91 0.34
N CYS A 61 -2.01 -14.79 1.01
CA CYS A 61 -1.02 -13.78 1.30
C CYS A 61 -0.31 -14.01 2.64
N ASP A 62 0.95 -13.61 2.67
CA ASP A 62 1.65 -13.32 3.91
C ASP A 62 1.28 -11.92 4.40
N HIS A 63 1.36 -11.70 5.71
CA HIS A 63 1.01 -10.43 6.34
C HIS A 63 2.19 -9.92 7.14
N LEU A 64 2.71 -8.75 6.79
CA LEU A 64 3.74 -8.06 7.54
C LEU A 64 3.05 -7.13 8.54
N ILE A 65 3.40 -7.22 9.81
CA ILE A 65 2.82 -6.38 10.86
C ILE A 65 3.90 -5.62 11.63
N VAL A 66 3.60 -4.39 12.00
CA VAL A 66 4.34 -3.64 13.02
C VAL A 66 3.53 -3.66 14.30
N GLU A 67 4.15 -4.13 15.38
CA GLU A 67 3.54 -4.25 16.70
C GLU A 67 4.20 -3.27 17.69
N ASP A 68 3.41 -2.59 18.50
CA ASP A 68 3.90 -1.89 19.68
C ASP A 68 3.97 -2.85 20.87
N HIS A 69 5.16 -3.29 21.24
CA HIS A 69 5.37 -4.28 22.30
C HIS A 69 4.94 -3.80 23.69
N ASN A 70 4.74 -2.49 23.89
CA ASN A 70 4.23 -1.97 25.15
C ASN A 70 2.74 -2.30 25.34
N THR A 71 1.98 -2.42 24.23
CA THR A 71 0.52 -2.58 24.24
C THR A 71 0.05 -3.89 23.59
N GLY A 72 0.91 -4.55 22.79
CA GLY A 72 0.54 -5.70 21.97
C GLY A 72 -0.31 -5.31 20.74
N MET A 73 -0.45 -4.02 20.46
CA MET A 73 -1.27 -3.53 19.37
C MET A 73 -0.53 -3.62 18.03
N VAL A 74 -1.21 -4.12 16.99
CA VAL A 74 -0.74 -4.00 15.62
C VAL A 74 -1.02 -2.57 15.15
N VAL A 75 0.03 -1.83 14.79
CA VAL A 75 -0.03 -0.40 14.47
C VAL A 75 0.31 -0.08 13.02
N GLY A 76 0.75 -1.07 12.26
CA GLY A 76 0.96 -0.97 10.82
C GLY A 76 0.92 -2.34 10.17
N THR A 77 0.54 -2.41 8.89
CA THR A 77 0.50 -3.68 8.15
C THR A 77 0.77 -3.52 6.66
N TYR A 78 1.24 -4.59 6.01
CA TYR A 78 1.20 -4.86 4.57
C TYR A 78 0.68 -6.28 4.35
N ARG A 79 -0.13 -6.47 3.31
CA ARG A 79 -0.42 -7.78 2.74
C ARG A 79 0.48 -8.02 1.53
N MET A 80 1.05 -9.23 1.40
CA MET A 80 1.99 -9.58 0.33
C MET A 80 1.59 -10.93 -0.28
N LEU A 81 1.39 -10.96 -1.60
CA LEU A 81 1.11 -12.17 -2.36
C LEU A 81 2.40 -12.60 -3.10
N PRO A 82 3.12 -13.64 -2.64
CA PRO A 82 4.34 -14.09 -3.30
C PRO A 82 4.04 -14.86 -4.59
N PRO A 83 4.99 -14.95 -5.55
CA PRO A 83 4.79 -15.62 -6.84
C PRO A 83 4.25 -17.05 -6.73
N ALA A 84 4.73 -17.82 -5.74
CA ALA A 84 4.26 -19.19 -5.51
C ALA A 84 2.79 -19.28 -5.08
N ALA A 85 2.30 -18.28 -4.35
CA ALA A 85 0.88 -18.16 -4.01
C ALA A 85 0.08 -17.58 -5.17
N ALA A 86 0.60 -16.59 -5.88
CA ALA A 86 -0.04 -16.01 -7.06
C ALA A 86 -0.34 -17.04 -8.16
N ARG A 87 0.51 -18.07 -8.35
CA ARG A 87 0.25 -19.19 -9.27
C ARG A 87 -0.95 -20.06 -8.88
N ARG A 88 -1.38 -20.03 -7.61
CA ARG A 88 -2.53 -20.76 -7.08
C ARG A 88 -3.78 -19.89 -7.01
N ALA A 89 -3.62 -18.57 -7.08
CA ALA A 89 -4.72 -17.63 -7.16
C ALA A 89 -5.35 -17.67 -8.56
N GLU A 90 -6.64 -17.38 -8.65
CA GLU A 90 -7.33 -17.21 -9.93
C GLU A 90 -6.73 -16.02 -10.70
N SER A 91 -6.53 -14.91 -9.98
CA SER A 91 -5.94 -13.66 -10.46
C SER A 91 -5.09 -13.00 -9.37
N LEU A 92 -4.33 -11.97 -9.74
CA LEU A 92 -3.80 -10.99 -8.79
C LEU A 92 -4.94 -10.06 -8.35
N TYR A 93 -4.82 -9.43 -7.18
CA TYR A 93 -5.83 -8.50 -6.69
C TYR A 93 -6.02 -7.32 -7.65
N SER A 94 -4.91 -6.74 -8.12
CA SER A 94 -4.94 -5.61 -9.04
C SER A 94 -5.51 -5.95 -10.42
N GLU A 95 -5.70 -7.23 -10.78
CA GLU A 95 -6.38 -7.61 -12.03
C GLU A 95 -7.89 -7.31 -11.98
N HIS A 96 -8.47 -7.12 -10.79
CA HIS A 96 -9.85 -6.66 -10.63
C HIS A 96 -10.03 -5.20 -11.06
N GLU A 97 -8.98 -4.39 -10.97
CA GLU A 97 -8.99 -2.96 -11.30
C GLU A 97 -8.36 -2.67 -12.67
N PHE A 98 -7.41 -3.51 -13.11
CA PHE A 98 -6.60 -3.29 -14.30
C PHE A 98 -6.44 -4.54 -15.19
N ASP A 99 -6.33 -4.34 -16.50
CA ASP A 99 -5.74 -5.31 -17.41
C ASP A 99 -4.21 -5.32 -17.24
N LEU A 100 -3.71 -6.41 -16.64
CA LEU A 100 -2.27 -6.65 -16.40
C LEU A 100 -1.63 -7.56 -17.46
N SER A 101 -2.28 -7.84 -18.60
CA SER A 101 -1.81 -8.79 -19.61
C SER A 101 -0.38 -8.53 -20.09
N ARG A 102 0.04 -7.26 -20.16
CA ARG A 102 1.41 -6.86 -20.52
C ARG A 102 2.45 -7.28 -19.49
N LEU A 103 2.06 -7.45 -18.22
CA LEU A 103 2.93 -7.88 -17.12
C LEU A 103 3.01 -9.40 -16.95
N SER A 104 2.33 -10.19 -17.79
CA SER A 104 2.32 -11.66 -17.72
C SER A 104 3.73 -12.27 -17.63
N HIS A 105 4.69 -11.70 -18.36
CA HIS A 105 6.09 -12.12 -18.35
C HIS A 105 6.84 -11.85 -17.03
N LEU A 106 6.29 -11.03 -16.13
CA LEU A 106 6.86 -10.72 -14.81
C LEU A 106 6.27 -11.58 -13.68
N ARG A 107 5.11 -12.21 -13.92
CA ARG A 107 4.24 -12.80 -12.89
C ARG A 107 4.95 -13.79 -11.98
N ASP A 108 5.86 -14.61 -12.53
CA ASP A 108 6.61 -15.61 -11.74
C ASP A 108 7.68 -15.02 -10.80
N SER A 109 7.91 -13.71 -10.88
CA SER A 109 8.88 -12.97 -10.07
C SER A 109 8.30 -11.71 -9.42
N LEU A 110 6.99 -11.52 -9.56
CA LEU A 110 6.24 -10.38 -9.04
C LEU A 110 5.67 -10.72 -7.66
N ILE A 111 5.97 -9.89 -6.67
CA ILE A 111 5.26 -9.91 -5.39
C ILE A 111 4.27 -8.75 -5.43
N GLU A 112 2.98 -9.07 -5.37
CA GLU A 112 1.93 -8.06 -5.22
C GLU A 112 1.81 -7.66 -3.75
N VAL A 113 1.73 -6.36 -3.48
CA VAL A 113 1.60 -5.79 -2.14
C VAL A 113 0.42 -4.85 -2.08
N GLY A 114 -0.28 -4.85 -0.96
CA GLY A 114 -1.45 -4.00 -0.79
C GLY A 114 -1.92 -3.94 0.65
N ARG A 115 -3.13 -3.39 0.82
CA ARG A 115 -3.79 -3.26 2.13
C ARG A 115 -2.90 -2.59 3.19
N SER A 116 -2.04 -1.68 2.75
CA SER A 116 -1.08 -1.03 3.63
C SER A 116 -1.75 0.09 4.43
N CYS A 117 -1.64 0.03 5.75
CA CYS A 117 -2.17 1.09 6.61
C CYS A 117 -1.35 1.23 7.89
N VAL A 118 -1.47 2.40 8.51
CA VAL A 118 -0.83 2.74 9.79
C VAL A 118 -1.87 3.38 10.69
N HIS A 119 -1.96 2.87 11.92
CA HIS A 119 -2.84 3.38 12.96
C HIS A 119 -2.61 4.88 13.15
N ARG A 120 -3.69 5.68 13.23
CA ARG A 120 -3.64 7.15 13.28
C ARG A 120 -2.61 7.71 14.24
N ASP A 121 -2.60 7.19 15.46
CA ASP A 121 -1.72 7.66 16.54
C ASP A 121 -0.24 7.25 16.37
N PHE A 122 0.08 6.43 15.36
CA PHE A 122 1.39 5.90 15.06
C PHE A 122 1.91 6.31 13.67
N ARG A 123 1.23 7.25 12.99
CA ARG A 123 1.65 7.87 11.71
C ARG A 123 2.88 8.77 11.86
N SER A 124 3.94 8.17 12.39
CA SER A 124 5.30 8.68 12.42
C SER A 124 6.09 7.98 11.32
N GLY A 125 7.21 8.57 10.90
CA GLY A 125 8.10 7.93 9.92
C GLY A 125 8.64 6.57 10.37
N ALA A 126 8.60 6.25 11.67
CA ALA A 126 9.16 5.01 12.22
C ALA A 126 8.39 3.75 11.81
N VAL A 127 7.05 3.76 11.83
CA VAL A 127 6.26 2.59 11.43
C VAL A 127 6.44 2.29 9.95
N ILE A 128 6.40 3.32 9.10
CA ILE A 128 6.62 3.16 7.66
C ILE A 128 8.03 2.64 7.38
N ALA A 129 9.06 3.15 8.07
CA ALA A 129 10.43 2.67 7.92
C ALA A 129 10.55 1.18 8.30
N LEU A 130 9.90 0.75 9.38
CA LEU A 130 9.85 -0.65 9.80
C LEU A 130 9.12 -1.54 8.80
N LEU A 131 7.93 -1.12 8.32
CA LEU A 131 7.19 -1.84 7.29
C LEU A 131 8.01 -2.00 6.01
N TRP A 132 8.70 -0.95 5.57
CA TRP A 132 9.57 -1.03 4.40
C TRP A 132 10.76 -1.93 4.63
N SER A 133 11.46 -1.84 5.77
CA SER A 133 12.54 -2.76 6.12
C SER A 133 12.09 -4.22 6.08
N GLY A 134 10.97 -4.56 6.73
CA GLY A 134 10.43 -5.91 6.68
C GLY A 134 9.99 -6.36 5.28
N LEU A 135 9.50 -5.44 4.44
CA LEU A 135 9.15 -5.73 3.06
C LEU A 135 10.38 -6.06 2.21
N ALA A 136 11.51 -5.38 2.39
CA ALA A 136 12.73 -5.76 1.66
C ALA A 136 13.29 -7.11 2.09
N ASP A 137 13.33 -7.37 3.40
CA ASP A 137 13.76 -8.68 3.90
C ASP A 137 12.88 -9.78 3.30
N TYR A 138 11.56 -9.55 3.24
CA TYR A 138 10.61 -10.46 2.62
C TYR A 138 10.88 -10.67 1.13
N VAL A 139 11.05 -9.60 0.35
CA VAL A 139 11.32 -9.68 -1.09
C VAL A 139 12.61 -10.44 -1.37
N GLN A 140 13.65 -10.21 -0.57
CA GLN A 140 14.93 -10.91 -0.69
C GLN A 140 14.76 -12.41 -0.42
N GLN A 141 14.00 -12.78 0.61
CA GLN A 141 13.74 -14.18 0.97
C GLN A 141 12.90 -14.91 -0.06
N GLN A 142 11.90 -14.24 -0.64
CA GLN A 142 11.00 -14.82 -1.66
C GLN A 142 11.59 -14.79 -3.07
N GLY A 143 12.73 -14.11 -3.29
CA GLY A 143 13.36 -13.99 -4.61
C GLY A 143 12.57 -13.13 -5.59
N GLY A 144 11.79 -12.16 -5.11
CA GLY A 144 11.01 -11.26 -5.96
C GLY A 144 11.90 -10.30 -6.75
N ALA A 145 11.76 -10.26 -8.07
CA ALA A 145 12.44 -9.28 -8.92
C ALA A 145 11.65 -7.98 -9.07
N TYR A 146 10.35 -8.02 -8.77
CA TYR A 146 9.43 -6.91 -8.89
C TYR A 146 8.47 -6.85 -7.69
N LEU A 147 8.22 -5.64 -7.22
CA LEU A 147 7.10 -5.30 -6.33
C LEU A 147 6.05 -4.54 -7.12
N ALA A 148 4.77 -4.89 -6.97
CA ALA A 148 3.67 -4.10 -7.52
C ALA A 148 2.50 -4.00 -6.57
N GLY A 149 1.66 -2.99 -6.79
CA GLY A 149 0.42 -2.80 -6.05
C GLY A 149 -0.21 -1.45 -6.34
N CYS A 150 -1.43 -1.27 -5.88
CA CYS A 150 -2.17 -0.03 -6.03
C CYS A 150 -1.83 0.95 -4.91
N ALA A 151 -1.55 2.20 -5.30
CA ALA A 151 -1.46 3.33 -4.39
C ALA A 151 -2.68 4.22 -4.59
N SER A 152 -3.55 4.26 -3.59
CA SER A 152 -4.84 4.94 -3.68
C SER A 152 -4.74 6.41 -3.27
N VAL A 153 -5.47 7.27 -3.99
CA VAL A 153 -5.62 8.70 -3.69
C VAL A 153 -7.10 9.02 -3.54
N SER A 154 -7.48 9.59 -2.40
CA SER A 154 -8.87 9.94 -2.11
C SER A 154 -9.47 10.87 -3.17
N LEU A 155 -10.73 10.63 -3.54
CA LEU A 155 -11.54 11.49 -4.41
C LEU A 155 -12.49 12.40 -3.62
N THR A 156 -12.29 12.56 -2.31
CA THR A 156 -13.11 13.43 -1.45
C THR A 156 -13.17 14.89 -1.89
N ASP A 157 -12.20 15.36 -2.68
CA ASP A 157 -12.17 16.70 -3.26
C ASP A 157 -12.82 16.79 -4.65
N GLY A 158 -13.51 15.74 -5.10
CA GLY A 158 -14.05 15.65 -6.46
C GLY A 158 -13.06 15.16 -7.51
N GLY A 159 -11.87 14.69 -7.08
CA GLY A 159 -10.86 14.09 -7.94
C GLY A 159 -9.80 15.05 -8.47
N HIS A 160 -9.82 16.31 -8.05
CA HIS A 160 -8.82 17.32 -8.44
C HIS A 160 -7.39 16.86 -8.09
N GLN A 161 -7.14 16.43 -6.85
CA GLN A 161 -5.82 15.95 -6.46
C GLN A 161 -5.35 14.73 -7.27
N ALA A 162 -6.24 13.77 -7.53
CA ALA A 162 -5.89 12.57 -8.29
C ALA A 162 -5.53 12.90 -9.75
N VAL A 163 -6.32 13.76 -10.41
CA VAL A 163 -6.07 14.17 -11.79
C VAL A 163 -4.77 14.99 -11.88
N SER A 164 -4.59 16.02 -11.05
CA SER A 164 -3.38 16.84 -11.06
C SER A 164 -2.13 16.02 -10.72
N LEU A 165 -2.26 15.05 -9.82
CA LEU A 165 -1.19 14.09 -9.52
C LEU A 165 -0.84 13.25 -10.76
N TYR A 166 -1.83 12.67 -11.44
CA TYR A 166 -1.57 11.86 -12.64
C TYR A 166 -0.86 12.68 -13.73
N ARG A 167 -1.34 13.89 -14.02
CA ARG A 167 -0.70 14.81 -14.99
C ARG A 167 0.75 15.15 -14.64
N GLN A 168 1.05 15.31 -13.36
CA GLN A 168 2.42 15.50 -12.90
C GLN A 168 3.28 14.22 -13.08
N LEU A 169 2.70 13.04 -12.84
CA LEU A 169 3.43 11.77 -12.89
C LEU A 169 3.65 11.25 -14.31
N GLU A 170 2.70 11.45 -15.23
CA GLU A 170 2.79 10.93 -16.61
C GLU A 170 3.99 11.49 -17.38
N GLY A 171 4.40 12.73 -17.08
CA GLY A 171 5.55 13.36 -17.73
C GLY A 171 6.92 12.88 -17.26
N GLN A 172 7.02 12.20 -16.10
CA GLN A 172 8.31 11.89 -15.45
C GLN A 172 8.47 10.45 -14.96
N TYR A 173 7.39 9.80 -14.56
CA TYR A 173 7.41 8.53 -13.83
C TYR A 173 6.62 7.42 -14.52
N LEU A 174 6.13 7.65 -15.74
CA LEU A 174 5.38 6.65 -16.47
C LEU A 174 6.27 5.47 -16.87
N ALA A 175 5.73 4.26 -16.72
CA ALA A 175 6.43 3.04 -17.06
C ALA A 175 6.66 2.91 -18.59
N PRO A 176 7.71 2.15 -19.00
CA PRO A 176 7.87 1.69 -20.37
C PRO A 176 6.62 1.01 -20.92
N ALA A 177 6.44 1.00 -22.25
CA ALA A 177 5.20 0.55 -22.88
C ALA A 177 4.85 -0.92 -22.55
N GLU A 178 5.85 -1.76 -22.39
CA GLU A 178 5.75 -3.18 -22.00
C GLU A 178 5.28 -3.39 -20.56
N TRP A 179 5.36 -2.36 -19.71
CA TRP A 179 4.89 -2.40 -18.32
C TRP A 179 3.59 -1.63 -18.11
N ARG A 180 2.98 -1.11 -19.18
CA ARG A 180 1.73 -0.37 -19.04
C ARG A 180 0.55 -1.28 -18.76
N VAL A 181 -0.34 -0.81 -17.89
CA VAL A 181 -1.59 -1.46 -17.51
C VAL A 181 -2.75 -0.52 -17.85
N PHE A 182 -3.94 -1.08 -18.00
CA PHE A 182 -5.12 -0.32 -18.41
C PHE A 182 -6.24 -0.51 -17.40
N PRO A 183 -6.80 0.57 -16.81
CA PRO A 183 -7.88 0.42 -15.86
C PRO A 183 -9.14 -0.10 -16.56
N HIS A 184 -9.87 -1.01 -15.90
CA HIS A 184 -11.19 -1.44 -16.40
C HIS A 184 -12.21 -0.31 -16.27
N LEU A 185 -12.08 0.52 -15.23
CA LEU A 185 -12.85 1.73 -15.00
C LEU A 185 -11.89 2.93 -14.87
N PRO A 186 -11.55 3.63 -15.96
CA PRO A 186 -10.64 4.77 -15.91
C PRO A 186 -11.24 5.95 -15.14
N LEU A 187 -10.40 6.65 -14.36
CA LEU A 187 -10.76 7.96 -13.81
C LEU A 187 -11.03 8.95 -14.96
N PRO A 188 -12.13 9.71 -14.95
CA PRO A 188 -12.49 10.60 -16.06
C PRO A 188 -11.64 11.88 -16.07
N LEU A 189 -10.38 11.76 -16.53
CA LEU A 189 -9.37 12.82 -16.49
C LEU A 189 -9.79 14.13 -17.20
N ASP A 190 -10.58 14.03 -18.27
CA ASP A 190 -10.98 15.19 -19.09
C ASP A 190 -12.16 15.98 -18.49
N ARG A 191 -12.81 15.46 -17.44
CA ARG A 191 -14.00 16.07 -16.83
C ARG A 191 -13.68 16.91 -15.59
N VAL A 192 -12.49 16.76 -15.04
CA VAL A 192 -12.03 17.52 -13.87
C VAL A 192 -11.20 18.69 -14.39
N ALA A 193 -11.56 19.90 -13.96
CA ALA A 193 -10.81 21.08 -14.36
C ALA A 193 -9.38 20.98 -13.82
N ASP A 194 -8.41 20.99 -14.73
CA ASP A 194 -6.98 20.99 -14.43
C ASP A 194 -6.58 22.38 -13.93
N ASP A 195 -6.59 22.55 -12.62
CA ASP A 195 -5.80 23.58 -11.97
C ASP A 195 -4.34 23.13 -12.00
N THR A 196 -3.66 23.39 -13.13
CA THR A 196 -2.25 23.07 -13.49
C THR A 196 -1.15 23.36 -12.43
N ALA A 197 -1.52 23.78 -11.21
CA ALA A 197 -0.66 23.87 -10.06
C ALA A 197 -0.16 22.47 -9.63
N PRO A 198 1.16 22.29 -9.45
CA PRO A 198 1.70 21.05 -8.92
C PRO A 198 1.12 20.72 -7.55
N VAL A 199 0.62 19.49 -7.38
CA VAL A 199 0.12 18.99 -6.10
C VAL A 199 1.26 18.32 -5.31
N PRO A 200 1.29 18.44 -3.98
CA PRO A 200 2.27 17.73 -3.18
C PRO A 200 2.06 16.22 -3.32
N LEU A 201 3.12 15.50 -3.70
CA LEU A 201 3.07 14.04 -3.79
C LEU A 201 2.65 13.44 -2.44
N PRO A 202 1.63 12.56 -2.40
CA PRO A 202 1.29 11.80 -1.21
C PRO A 202 2.53 11.09 -0.66
N PRO A 203 2.77 11.09 0.67
CA PRO A 203 4.02 10.59 1.24
C PRO A 203 4.40 9.18 0.79
N LEU A 204 3.41 8.30 0.63
CA LEU A 204 3.60 6.91 0.21
C LEU A 204 4.05 6.82 -1.25
N ILE A 205 3.32 7.46 -2.16
CA ILE A 205 3.68 7.56 -3.59
C ILE A 205 5.06 8.21 -3.75
N LYS A 206 5.33 9.32 -3.06
CA LYS A 206 6.65 9.95 -3.02
C LYS A 206 7.74 8.97 -2.59
N GLY A 207 7.43 8.13 -1.61
CA GLY A 207 8.27 7.03 -1.15
C GLY A 207 8.64 6.05 -2.26
N TYR A 208 7.63 5.52 -2.95
CA TYR A 208 7.79 4.56 -4.03
C TYR A 208 8.58 5.14 -5.21
N LEU A 209 8.28 6.37 -5.62
CA LEU A 209 9.00 7.04 -6.71
C LEU A 209 10.48 7.25 -6.35
N ARG A 210 10.80 7.61 -5.11
CA ARG A 210 12.19 7.72 -4.63
C ARG A 210 12.90 6.37 -4.53
N ALA A 211 12.17 5.29 -4.30
CA ALA A 211 12.69 3.93 -4.37
C ALA A 211 12.98 3.49 -5.82
N GLY A 212 12.38 4.16 -6.81
CA GLY A 212 12.59 3.91 -8.23
C GLY A 212 11.38 3.29 -8.95
N ALA A 213 10.20 3.32 -8.32
CA ALA A 213 8.96 2.81 -8.88
C ALA A 213 8.46 3.65 -10.05
N HIS A 214 7.68 3.01 -10.91
CA HIS A 214 6.96 3.63 -12.01
C HIS A 214 5.46 3.64 -11.75
N VAL A 215 4.78 4.62 -12.34
CA VAL A 215 3.33 4.61 -12.53
C VAL A 215 3.03 3.91 -13.84
N CYS A 216 2.19 2.87 -13.83
CA CYS A 216 2.05 1.99 -15.00
C CYS A 216 0.92 2.38 -15.96
N GLY A 217 0.21 3.47 -15.73
CA GLY A 217 -0.89 3.87 -16.60
C GLY A 217 -1.77 4.92 -15.96
N GLU A 218 -2.90 5.16 -16.60
CA GLU A 218 -3.99 5.96 -16.03
C GLU A 218 -4.52 5.29 -14.75
N PRO A 219 -4.96 6.08 -13.75
CA PRO A 219 -5.52 5.51 -12.54
C PRO A 219 -6.91 4.89 -12.78
N ALA A 220 -7.21 3.82 -12.05
CA ALA A 220 -8.55 3.26 -11.97
C ALA A 220 -9.40 4.05 -10.97
N TRP A 221 -10.69 4.20 -11.22
CA TRP A 221 -11.64 4.72 -10.24
C TRP A 221 -12.20 3.54 -9.44
N ASP A 222 -11.99 3.56 -8.13
CA ASP A 222 -12.60 2.65 -7.17
C ASP A 222 -13.78 3.37 -6.46
N PRO A 223 -15.03 2.98 -6.76
CA PRO A 223 -16.21 3.56 -6.12
C PRO A 223 -16.40 3.10 -4.67
N ASP A 224 -15.96 1.90 -4.30
CA ASP A 224 -16.18 1.31 -2.97
C ASP A 224 -15.30 2.02 -1.92
N PHE A 225 -14.10 2.45 -2.34
CA PHE A 225 -13.18 3.24 -1.51
C PHE A 225 -13.25 4.75 -1.78
N ASN A 226 -14.02 5.18 -2.78
CA ASN A 226 -14.07 6.55 -3.28
C ASN A 226 -12.66 7.13 -3.53
N CYS A 227 -11.84 6.36 -4.24
CA CYS A 227 -10.45 6.70 -4.54
C CYS A 227 -10.09 6.48 -6.01
N ALA A 228 -8.93 7.03 -6.39
CA ALA A 228 -8.23 6.71 -7.61
C ALA A 228 -7.03 5.84 -7.30
N ASP A 229 -6.97 4.66 -7.90
CA ASP A 229 -5.88 3.71 -7.72
C ASP A 229 -4.83 3.86 -8.80
N PHE A 230 -3.58 4.04 -8.38
CA PHE A 230 -2.44 4.11 -9.25
C PHE A 230 -1.69 2.79 -9.17
N PHE A 231 -1.64 2.02 -10.26
CA PHE A 231 -0.82 0.81 -10.29
C PHE A 231 0.67 1.19 -10.33
N MET A 232 1.37 0.85 -9.26
CA MET A 232 2.80 1.13 -9.07
C MET A 232 3.61 -0.14 -9.31
N LEU A 233 4.73 -0.04 -10.03
CA LEU A 233 5.67 -1.15 -10.24
C LEU A 233 7.09 -0.72 -9.90
N LEU A 234 7.73 -1.46 -9.01
CA LEU A 234 9.12 -1.27 -8.61
C LEU A 234 9.97 -2.49 -9.02
N PRO A 235 10.79 -2.35 -10.07
CA PRO A 235 11.86 -3.32 -10.34
C PRO A 235 12.89 -3.24 -9.23
N MET A 236 13.19 -4.37 -8.58
CA MET A 236 14.13 -4.39 -7.45
C MET A 236 15.57 -4.01 -7.87
N SER A 237 15.90 -4.16 -9.15
CA SER A 237 17.17 -3.68 -9.74
C SER A 237 17.34 -2.16 -9.73
N ARG A 238 16.24 -1.39 -9.62
CA ARG A 238 16.25 0.08 -9.55
C ARG A 238 16.32 0.61 -8.12
N LEU A 239 16.24 -0.27 -7.12
CA LEU A 239 16.22 0.12 -5.73
C LEU A 239 17.47 0.95 -5.40
N SER A 240 17.30 2.24 -5.13
CA SER A 240 18.44 3.13 -4.95
C SER A 240 19.30 2.68 -3.74
N ALA A 241 20.62 2.78 -3.86
CA ALA A 241 21.56 2.38 -2.78
C ALA A 241 21.30 3.10 -1.44
N ARG A 242 20.68 4.29 -1.47
CA ARG A 242 20.24 5.03 -0.27
C ARG A 242 19.03 4.40 0.40
N TYR A 243 18.09 3.89 -0.39
CA TYR A 243 16.97 3.11 0.12
C TYR A 243 17.41 1.71 0.53
N ASN A 244 18.43 1.14 -0.11
CA ASN A 244 19.05 -0.13 0.31
C ASN A 244 19.56 -0.07 1.76
N LYS A 245 19.96 1.09 2.28
CA LYS A 245 20.34 1.27 3.71
C LYS A 245 19.15 1.36 4.68
N HIS A 246 17.95 1.64 4.19
CA HIS A 246 16.71 1.59 4.99
C HIS A 246 15.98 0.24 4.83
N PHE A 247 16.31 -0.49 3.76
CA PHE A 247 15.77 -1.81 3.43
C PHE A 247 16.67 -2.96 3.92
N VAL A 248 17.97 -2.74 4.11
CA VAL A 248 18.98 -3.76 4.48
C VAL A 248 19.93 -3.23 5.55
N GLY A 249 19.42 -2.53 6.56
CA GLY A 249 20.24 -1.86 7.58
C GLY A 249 19.64 -1.85 8.97
#